data_AF-A0A0F9CC46-F1
#
_entry.id   AF-A0A0F9CC46-F1
#
_cell.length_a   1.000
_cell.length_b   1.000
_cell.length_c   1.000
_cell.angle_alpha   90.00
_cell.angle_beta   90.00
_cell.angle_gamma   90.00
#
_symmetry.space_group_name_H-M   'P 1'
#
loop_
_entity.id
_entity.type
_entity.pdbx_description
1 polymer ?
#
loop_
_entity_poly.entity_id
_entity_poly.type
_entity_poly.pdbx_seq_one_letter_code
_entity_poly.pdbx_strand_id
1 'polypeptide(L)'
;DGRPVPKATETSVPTAMYRYAAVHFATHGTQVHEIYVDCTLLPAKAPPEPPDVRSATSQPDSGPAADPQPTVPRRALREKEKKFLAALGHATSVEVFRHIADKTDEELLAKGLKLSPVSQTLIEESVIGWKEFELEVMRDLRDNVVIICSIENIDAMGVHTGDSITVAPAQTLTDKEYQQMRDAAVDIIREIGVDTGGSNIQFALNPEDGRMVIIEMNPRVSRSSALASKATGFPIAKIAAKLAIGLTLDEIPNDITRETPASFEPTIDYVVTKIPRFTFEKFPEAEAVLTTQMKSVGEAMSIGRTFKESFQKALRSMENDSYGLEPYEDDPDRIRRRLSKPTPERIYLIADALRQGISVKEIYEITFIDPWFIENIKEIVEFEDRLAKPVASLGPETLREAKEMGFSDKVFSRTSWFSEISDILASPIQYLPSDIGI
;
A
#
# COMPACT_ATOMS: atom_id res chain seq x y z
N ASP A 1 -9.04 43.23 -40.33
CA ASP A 1 -8.53 42.55 -41.53
C ASP A 1 -9.22 41.23 -41.78
N GLY A 2 -10.14 41.18 -42.74
CA GLY A 2 -10.70 39.94 -43.25
C GLY A 2 -9.65 39.09 -43.96
N ARG A 3 -8.88 38.31 -43.20
CA ARG A 3 -8.01 37.26 -43.72
C ARG A 3 -8.50 35.89 -43.22
N PRO A 4 -8.47 34.85 -44.07
CA PRO A 4 -9.07 33.55 -43.78
C PRO A 4 -8.26 32.76 -42.74
N VAL A 5 -8.98 32.01 -41.91
CA VAL A 5 -8.43 31.04 -40.96
C VAL A 5 -7.78 29.88 -41.73
N PRO A 6 -6.50 29.54 -41.51
CA PRO A 6 -5.94 28.31 -42.05
C PRO A 6 -6.52 27.12 -41.30
N LYS A 7 -7.10 26.15 -42.03
CA LYS A 7 -7.41 24.82 -41.50
C LYS A 7 -6.10 24.17 -41.05
N ALA A 8 -5.93 23.98 -39.74
CA ALA A 8 -4.90 23.11 -39.20
C ALA A 8 -5.35 21.65 -39.42
N THR A 9 -4.56 20.95 -40.21
CA THR A 9 -4.58 19.52 -40.48
C THR A 9 -4.42 18.72 -39.18
N GLU A 10 -5.22 17.66 -39.03
CA GLU A 10 -4.96 16.57 -38.09
C GLU A 10 -3.56 16.02 -38.32
N THR A 11 -2.70 16.08 -37.29
CA THR A 11 -1.69 15.07 -36.92
C THR A 11 -0.79 15.61 -35.83
N SER A 12 -1.15 15.29 -34.58
CA SER A 12 -0.25 14.93 -33.46
C SER A 12 -1.04 15.12 -32.16
N VAL A 13 -1.35 14.01 -31.49
CA VAL A 13 -1.93 14.00 -30.15
C VAL A 13 -0.95 14.71 -29.20
N PRO A 14 -1.31 15.81 -28.53
CA PRO A 14 -0.58 16.24 -27.36
C PRO A 14 -1.10 15.40 -26.19
N THR A 15 -0.29 14.46 -25.73
CA THR A 15 -0.43 13.82 -24.42
C THR A 15 -0.43 14.92 -23.37
N ALA A 16 -1.62 15.36 -22.95
CA ALA A 16 -1.75 16.29 -21.84
C ALA A 16 -1.22 15.57 -20.59
N MET A 17 -0.04 15.97 -20.13
CA MET A 17 0.43 15.64 -18.79
C MET A 17 -0.54 16.28 -17.79
N TYR A 18 -1.44 15.48 -17.23
CA TYR A 18 -2.33 15.88 -16.17
C TYR A 18 -1.52 16.11 -14.88
N ARG A 19 -1.53 17.34 -14.35
CA ARG A 19 -0.96 17.68 -13.04
C ARG A 19 -2.09 17.63 -12.01
N TYR A 20 -2.05 16.66 -11.08
CA TYR A 20 -3.02 16.57 -9.98
C TYR A 20 -2.40 17.01 -8.65
N ALA A 21 -3.23 17.17 -7.60
CA ALA A 21 -2.75 17.59 -6.29
C ALA A 21 -3.37 16.84 -5.11
N ALA A 22 -2.74 16.85 -3.93
CA ALA A 22 -3.27 16.25 -2.71
C ALA A 22 -3.35 17.27 -1.56
N VAL A 23 -4.45 17.27 -0.80
CA VAL A 23 -4.65 18.04 0.43
C VAL A 23 -4.65 17.18 1.66
N HIS A 24 -3.88 17.59 2.65
CA HIS A 24 -3.86 17.01 3.97
C HIS A 24 -4.58 17.93 4.98
N PHE A 25 -5.38 17.37 5.88
CA PHE A 25 -6.09 18.13 6.92
C PHE A 25 -5.52 17.85 8.30
N ALA A 26 -4.91 18.83 8.97
CA ALA A 26 -4.63 18.71 10.40
C ALA A 26 -5.94 18.47 11.19
N THR A 27 -5.90 17.74 12.29
CA THR A 27 -7.00 17.39 13.21
C THR A 27 -6.48 17.26 14.65
N HIS A 28 -6.03 18.36 15.29
CA HIS A 28 -6.18 18.71 16.73
C HIS A 28 -5.02 19.61 17.23
N GLY A 29 -5.38 20.79 17.77
CA GLY A 29 -4.76 21.36 18.97
C GLY A 29 -3.28 21.72 18.97
N THR A 30 -2.88 22.77 18.23
CA THR A 30 -1.97 23.84 18.72
C THR A 30 -1.93 24.98 17.70
N GLN A 31 -1.81 26.23 18.18
CA GLN A 31 -1.67 27.41 17.32
C GLN A 31 -0.35 27.35 16.55
N VAL A 32 -0.38 27.46 15.21
CA VAL A 32 0.82 27.66 14.40
C VAL A 32 0.60 28.86 13.47
N HIS A 33 1.58 29.77 13.49
CA HIS A 33 1.60 31.02 12.74
C HIS A 33 1.81 30.79 11.23
N GLU A 34 1.18 31.65 10.41
CA GLU A 34 1.14 31.69 8.94
C GLU A 34 2.43 31.23 8.22
N ILE A 35 2.29 30.35 7.24
CA ILE A 35 3.36 30.05 6.27
C ILE A 35 2.77 29.97 4.85
N TYR A 36 3.20 30.90 3.99
CA TYR A 36 3.02 30.84 2.53
C TYR A 36 4.18 30.01 1.93
N VAL A 37 3.87 29.10 1.00
CA VAL A 37 4.89 28.43 0.18
C VAL A 37 4.71 28.87 -1.28
N ASP A 38 5.75 29.54 -1.77
CA ASP A 38 5.94 30.00 -3.14
C ASP A 38 6.27 28.79 -4.04
N CYS A 39 5.41 28.55 -5.04
CA CYS A 39 5.56 27.50 -6.05
C CYS A 39 6.20 28.04 -7.35
N THR A 40 7.21 28.90 -7.25
CA THR A 40 8.02 29.26 -8.42
C THR A 40 9.04 28.18 -8.76
N LEU A 41 8.82 27.59 -9.94
CA LEU A 41 9.71 26.72 -10.71
C LEU A 41 11.17 27.18 -10.63
N LEU A 42 12.09 26.29 -10.24
CA LEU A 42 13.51 26.45 -10.60
C LEU A 42 13.69 25.91 -12.03
N PRO A 43 14.30 26.67 -12.96
CA PRO A 43 14.49 26.20 -14.33
C PRO A 43 15.48 25.04 -14.37
N ALA A 44 15.19 24.06 -15.22
CA ALA A 44 16.12 23.01 -15.59
C ALA A 44 17.43 23.66 -16.08
N LYS A 45 18.55 23.34 -15.41
CA LYS A 45 19.88 23.65 -15.98
C LYS A 45 20.06 22.79 -17.23
N ALA A 46 20.43 23.44 -18.33
CA ALA A 46 20.82 22.77 -19.57
C ALA A 46 21.94 21.73 -19.33
N PRO A 47 22.00 20.63 -20.10
CA PRO A 47 23.06 19.65 -19.97
C PRO A 47 24.42 20.29 -20.32
N PRO A 48 25.51 19.90 -19.64
CA PRO A 48 26.84 20.38 -19.99
C PRO A 48 27.27 19.83 -21.36
N GLU A 49 28.01 20.63 -22.12
CA GLU A 49 28.64 20.23 -23.38
C GLU A 49 29.58 19.02 -23.20
N PRO A 50 29.71 18.15 -24.21
CA PRO A 50 30.59 17.00 -24.13
C PRO A 50 32.07 17.43 -24.07
N PRO A 51 32.91 16.80 -23.24
CA PRO A 51 34.31 17.17 -23.15
C PRO A 51 35.07 16.75 -24.41
N ASP A 52 35.99 17.62 -24.80
CA ASP A 52 36.86 17.54 -25.95
C ASP A 52 37.83 16.35 -25.85
N VAL A 53 37.89 15.53 -26.90
CA VAL A 53 38.78 14.37 -26.99
C VAL A 53 40.20 14.85 -27.30
N ARG A 54 41.12 14.72 -26.34
CA ARG A 54 42.57 14.65 -26.63
C ARG A 54 43.27 13.56 -25.82
N SER A 55 43.97 12.73 -26.58
CA SER A 55 44.88 11.64 -26.24
C SER A 55 45.98 11.99 -25.23
N ALA A 56 46.35 11.05 -24.35
CA ALA A 56 47.54 10.21 -24.52
C ALA A 56 48.04 9.55 -23.19
N THR A 57 48.17 8.22 -23.26
CA THR A 57 49.29 7.37 -22.78
C THR A 57 49.55 7.04 -21.30
N SER A 58 49.76 5.71 -21.13
CA SER A 58 50.65 4.93 -20.23
C SER A 58 50.23 4.59 -18.78
N GLN A 59 49.96 3.28 -18.58
CA GLN A 59 50.07 2.46 -17.35
C GLN A 59 51.54 2.30 -16.87
N PRO A 60 51.85 1.56 -15.79
CA PRO A 60 51.23 1.43 -14.45
C PRO A 60 52.28 1.60 -13.30
N ASP A 61 51.87 1.85 -12.05
CA ASP A 61 52.60 1.35 -10.87
C ASP A 61 51.81 1.41 -9.56
N SER A 62 52.23 0.53 -8.65
CA SER A 62 51.61 -0.05 -7.45
C SER A 62 51.49 0.81 -6.17
N GLY A 63 50.49 0.54 -5.32
CA GLY A 63 50.46 0.89 -3.88
C GLY A 63 49.06 1.26 -3.32
N PRO A 64 48.79 1.15 -2.00
CA PRO A 64 47.62 0.40 -1.50
C PRO A 64 46.35 1.22 -1.17
N ALA A 65 45.22 0.51 -1.30
CA ALA A 65 43.91 0.67 -0.67
C ALA A 65 43.52 2.04 -0.03
N ALA A 66 42.58 2.72 -0.69
CA ALA A 66 41.50 3.46 -0.03
C ALA A 66 40.30 3.57 -0.99
N ASP A 67 39.19 2.95 -0.56
CA ASP A 67 37.77 3.22 -0.83
C ASP A 67 37.31 3.65 -2.25
N PRO A 68 36.30 2.96 -2.80
CA PRO A 68 35.24 3.73 -3.46
C PRO A 68 33.83 3.16 -3.20
N GLN A 69 32.87 4.04 -2.89
CA GLN A 69 31.76 4.41 -3.78
C GLN A 69 30.88 5.52 -3.16
N PRO A 70 30.20 6.34 -3.99
CA PRO A 70 29.78 7.68 -3.64
C PRO A 70 28.51 7.70 -2.78
N THR A 71 28.56 8.44 -1.69
CA THR A 71 27.39 8.82 -0.90
C THR A 71 26.43 9.63 -1.76
N VAL A 72 25.19 9.15 -1.86
CA VAL A 72 24.06 9.97 -2.31
C VAL A 72 24.02 11.21 -1.40
N PRO A 73 23.91 12.45 -1.93
CA PRO A 73 23.86 13.62 -1.06
C PRO A 73 22.63 13.52 -0.17
N ARG A 74 22.84 13.36 1.15
CA ARG A 74 21.80 13.52 2.17
C ARG A 74 21.17 14.89 1.98
N ARG A 75 19.96 14.94 1.41
CA ARG A 75 19.18 16.18 1.39
C ARG A 75 18.60 16.33 2.79
N ALA A 76 19.22 17.18 3.62
CA ALA A 76 18.60 17.63 4.85
C ALA A 76 17.20 18.18 4.54
N LEU A 77 16.19 17.71 5.29
CA LEU A 77 14.84 18.27 5.20
C LEU A 77 14.92 19.78 5.45
N ARG A 78 14.36 20.58 4.55
CA ARG A 78 14.35 22.04 4.70
C ARG A 78 13.51 22.39 5.93
N GLU A 79 13.86 23.44 6.68
CA GLU A 79 13.09 23.89 7.86
C GLU A 79 11.58 24.04 7.62
N LYS A 80 11.18 24.34 6.37
CA LYS A 80 9.78 24.34 5.95
C LYS A 80 9.15 22.93 5.89
N GLU A 81 9.87 21.94 5.37
CA GLU A 81 9.45 20.53 5.31
C GLU A 81 9.35 19.93 6.73
N LYS A 82 10.25 20.32 7.65
CA LYS A 82 10.23 19.90 9.06
C LYS A 82 9.00 20.38 9.83
N LYS A 83 8.75 21.69 9.79
CA LYS A 83 7.55 22.31 10.41
C LYS A 83 6.26 21.78 9.79
N PHE A 84 6.32 21.39 8.52
CA PHE A 84 5.19 20.88 7.77
C PHE A 84 4.85 19.43 8.13
N LEU A 85 5.83 18.52 8.18
CA LEU A 85 5.63 17.15 8.67
C LEU A 85 5.17 17.12 10.14
N ALA A 86 5.63 18.06 10.97
CA ALA A 86 5.11 18.24 12.33
C ALA A 86 3.64 18.72 12.35
N ALA A 87 3.22 19.56 11.39
CA ALA A 87 1.83 20.00 11.23
C ALA A 87 0.91 18.89 10.67
N LEU A 88 1.44 18.03 9.79
CA LEU A 88 0.78 16.81 9.31
C LEU A 88 0.56 15.78 10.41
N GLY A 89 1.38 15.77 11.46
CA GLY A 89 1.18 14.89 12.61
C GLY A 89 -0.16 15.07 13.33
N HIS A 90 -0.87 16.17 13.04
CA HIS A 90 -2.22 16.41 13.51
C HIS A 90 -3.28 15.85 12.56
N ALA A 91 -2.96 15.58 11.30
CA ALA A 91 -3.89 15.08 10.29
C ALA A 91 -4.26 13.61 10.52
N THR A 92 -5.51 13.26 10.24
CA THR A 92 -6.01 11.87 10.31
C THR A 92 -6.61 11.41 8.98
N SER A 93 -6.63 12.27 7.97
CA SER A 93 -7.13 11.97 6.62
C SER A 93 -6.53 12.93 5.59
N VAL A 94 -6.24 12.39 4.40
CA VAL A 94 -5.72 13.10 3.23
C VAL A 94 -6.80 13.07 2.13
N GLU A 95 -7.17 14.19 1.51
CA GLU A 95 -8.04 14.27 0.33
C GLU A 95 -7.21 14.59 -0.93
N VAL A 96 -7.21 13.71 -1.95
CA VAL A 96 -6.51 13.89 -3.22
C VAL A 96 -7.44 14.56 -4.23
N PHE A 97 -6.96 15.66 -4.80
CA PHE A 97 -7.59 16.46 -5.83
C PHE A 97 -7.34 15.81 -7.17
N ARG A 98 -8.44 15.64 -7.91
CA ARG A 98 -8.35 15.36 -9.33
C ARG A 98 -8.43 16.69 -10.07
N HIS A 99 -7.28 17.37 -10.20
CA HIS A 99 -7.18 18.72 -10.77
C HIS A 99 -7.73 19.82 -9.81
N ILE A 100 -7.24 21.06 -9.92
CA ILE A 100 -7.99 22.25 -9.47
C ILE A 100 -8.37 22.94 -10.77
N ALA A 101 -9.50 22.55 -11.35
CA ALA A 101 -10.00 23.14 -12.59
C ALA A 101 -11.50 23.38 -12.55
N ASP A 102 -12.24 22.68 -11.67
CA ASP A 102 -13.69 22.70 -11.65
C ASP A 102 -14.23 23.11 -10.27
N LYS A 103 -15.51 23.55 -10.24
CA LYS A 103 -16.20 24.03 -9.03
C LYS A 103 -16.17 23.03 -7.86
N THR A 104 -16.07 21.73 -8.15
CA THR A 104 -15.95 20.67 -7.15
C THR A 104 -14.67 20.77 -6.32
N ASP A 105 -13.59 21.30 -6.90
CA ASP A 105 -12.30 21.41 -6.24
C ASP A 105 -12.28 22.57 -5.23
N GLU A 106 -12.99 23.66 -5.56
CA GLU A 106 -13.20 24.78 -4.64
C GLU A 106 -14.06 24.38 -3.44
N GLU A 107 -15.09 23.56 -3.66
CA GLU A 107 -15.94 23.03 -2.58
C GLU A 107 -15.17 22.10 -1.65
N LEU A 108 -14.34 21.22 -2.19
CA LEU A 108 -13.45 20.34 -1.40
C LEU A 108 -12.41 21.13 -0.62
N LEU A 109 -11.75 22.11 -1.25
CA LEU A 109 -10.79 22.98 -0.57
C LEU A 109 -11.46 23.78 0.56
N ALA A 110 -12.65 24.33 0.33
CA ALA A 110 -13.42 25.06 1.33
C ALA A 110 -13.84 24.16 2.49
N LYS A 111 -14.35 22.95 2.20
CA LYS A 111 -14.64 21.92 3.20
C LYS A 111 -13.39 21.60 4.00
N GLY A 112 -12.26 21.43 3.32
CA GLY A 112 -10.98 21.14 3.90
C GLY A 112 -10.45 22.18 4.88
N LEU A 113 -10.43 23.44 4.45
CA LEU A 113 -10.07 24.58 5.29
C LEU A 113 -11.00 24.73 6.49
N LYS A 114 -12.29 24.40 6.33
CA LYS A 114 -13.28 24.43 7.41
C LYS A 114 -13.07 23.29 8.42
N LEU A 115 -12.68 22.11 7.96
CA LEU A 115 -12.45 20.94 8.82
C LEU A 115 -11.10 21.01 9.54
N SER A 116 -10.09 21.63 8.91
CA SER A 116 -8.77 21.84 9.49
C SER A 116 -8.84 22.77 10.72
N PRO A 117 -8.45 22.33 11.93
CA PRO A 117 -8.43 23.15 13.15
C PRO A 117 -7.48 24.35 13.07
N VAL A 118 -6.54 24.32 12.12
CA VAL A 118 -5.59 25.41 11.85
C VAL A 118 -5.91 26.13 10.53
N SER A 119 -7.05 25.80 9.91
CA SER A 119 -7.52 26.38 8.65
C SER A 119 -6.47 26.35 7.54
N GLN A 120 -5.75 25.23 7.44
CA GLN A 120 -4.71 25.01 6.45
C GLN A 120 -4.94 23.70 5.69
N THR A 121 -4.57 23.74 4.41
CA THR A 121 -4.53 22.62 3.47
C THR A 121 -3.20 22.64 2.72
N LEU A 122 -2.65 21.47 2.42
CA LEU A 122 -1.49 21.31 1.53
C LEU A 122 -1.97 21.05 0.10
N ILE A 123 -1.24 21.38 -0.95
CA ILE A 123 -1.59 21.01 -2.33
C ILE A 123 -0.32 20.47 -2.98
N GLU A 124 -0.26 19.16 -3.25
CA GLU A 124 0.95 18.50 -3.77
C GLU A 124 0.92 18.20 -5.27
N GLU A 125 1.94 17.51 -5.79
CA GLU A 125 1.84 16.85 -7.09
C GLU A 125 1.12 15.50 -6.95
N SER A 126 0.53 15.02 -8.05
CA SER A 126 -0.08 13.70 -8.06
C SER A 126 0.96 12.61 -8.09
N VAL A 127 0.75 11.62 -7.25
CA VAL A 127 1.43 10.32 -7.33
C VAL A 127 0.41 9.18 -7.46
N ILE A 128 -0.78 9.46 -8.00
CA ILE A 128 -1.81 8.43 -8.23
C ILE A 128 -1.22 7.29 -9.06
N GLY A 129 -1.43 6.06 -8.61
CA GLY A 129 -0.92 4.86 -9.26
C GLY A 129 0.51 4.48 -8.88
N TRP A 130 1.20 5.27 -8.05
CA TRP A 130 2.47 4.84 -7.46
C TRP A 130 2.23 3.80 -6.37
N LYS A 131 3.24 2.96 -6.10
CA LYS A 131 3.18 1.98 -5.01
C LYS A 131 3.18 2.72 -3.67
N GLU A 132 2.36 2.29 -2.73
CA GLU A 132 2.22 2.93 -1.41
C GLU A 132 2.71 1.99 -0.30
N PHE A 133 3.57 2.52 0.57
CA PHE A 133 4.22 1.78 1.64
C PHE A 133 4.10 2.51 2.98
N GLU A 134 4.05 1.74 4.06
CA GLU A 134 4.07 2.25 5.42
C GLU A 134 5.16 1.55 6.23
N LEU A 135 5.92 2.31 7.02
CA LEU A 135 6.84 1.78 8.02
C LEU A 135 6.36 2.18 9.42
N GLU A 136 6.22 1.18 10.29
CA GLU A 136 6.05 1.40 11.73
C GLU A 136 7.41 1.48 12.38
N VAL A 137 7.73 2.63 12.96
CA VAL A 137 9.06 2.95 13.48
C VAL A 137 8.95 3.21 14.98
N MET A 138 9.95 2.77 15.75
CA MET A 138 10.09 3.18 17.15
C MET A 138 11.47 3.75 17.44
N ARG A 139 11.51 4.75 18.33
CA ARG A 139 12.71 5.43 18.79
C ARG A 139 12.72 5.67 20.29
N ASP A 140 13.89 5.55 20.92
CA ASP A 140 14.12 5.81 22.35
C ASP A 140 15.11 6.96 22.62
N LEU A 141 15.27 7.31 23.90
CA LEU A 141 16.14 8.42 24.35
C LEU A 141 17.64 8.19 24.10
N ARG A 142 18.06 6.96 23.79
CA ARG A 142 19.44 6.65 23.40
C ARG A 142 19.64 6.74 21.90
N ASP A 143 18.63 7.24 21.17
CA ASP A 143 18.60 7.33 19.71
C ASP A 143 18.66 5.96 19.02
N ASN A 144 18.27 4.88 19.72
CA ASN A 144 18.03 3.61 19.07
C ASN A 144 16.77 3.74 18.22
N VAL A 145 16.82 3.27 16.98
CA VAL A 145 15.67 3.26 16.06
C VAL A 145 15.50 1.86 15.48
N VAL A 146 14.28 1.35 15.50
CA VAL A 146 13.93 0.05 14.93
C VAL A 146 12.69 0.17 14.04
N ILE A 147 12.71 -0.52 12.90
CA ILE A 147 11.54 -0.74 12.07
C ILE A 147 10.80 -1.97 12.58
N ILE A 148 9.57 -1.78 13.05
CA ILE A 148 8.75 -2.86 13.60
C ILE A 148 8.06 -3.64 12.49
N CYS A 149 7.56 -2.96 11.46
CA CYS A 149 6.82 -3.59 10.39
C CYS A 149 6.88 -2.74 9.13
N SER A 150 7.01 -3.41 7.98
CA SER A 150 6.78 -2.83 6.67
C SER A 150 5.46 -3.32 6.10
N ILE A 151 4.67 -2.39 5.58
CA ILE A 151 3.36 -2.66 4.99
C ILE A 151 3.39 -2.17 3.55
N GLU A 152 2.92 -3.00 2.64
CA GLU A 152 2.69 -2.66 1.23
C GLU A 152 1.20 -2.63 0.94
N ASN A 153 0.75 -1.57 0.28
CA ASN A 153 -0.63 -1.44 -0.14
C ASN A 153 -0.80 -2.13 -1.50
N ILE A 154 -1.82 -2.99 -1.62
CA ILE A 154 -2.20 -3.59 -2.91
C ILE A 154 -2.85 -2.53 -3.79
N ASP A 155 -3.81 -1.79 -3.22
CA ASP A 155 -4.38 -0.62 -3.89
C ASP A 155 -3.33 0.50 -3.93
N ALA A 156 -2.98 0.95 -5.13
CA ALA A 156 -1.99 2.01 -5.32
C ALA A 156 -2.45 3.38 -4.78
N MET A 157 -1.50 4.32 -4.68
CA MET A 157 -1.74 5.70 -4.27
C MET A 157 -2.98 6.29 -4.96
N GLY A 158 -3.83 6.95 -4.16
CA GLY A 158 -5.13 7.47 -4.58
C GLY A 158 -6.31 6.78 -3.87
N VAL A 159 -6.06 5.64 -3.23
CA VAL A 159 -6.93 5.01 -2.24
C VAL A 159 -6.28 5.18 -0.87
N HIS A 160 -7.03 5.62 0.14
CA HIS A 160 -6.48 5.78 1.50
C HIS A 160 -5.99 4.43 2.05
N THR A 161 -4.84 4.37 2.71
CA THR A 161 -4.32 3.15 3.38
C THR A 161 -5.36 2.42 4.25
N GLY A 162 -6.28 3.17 4.86
CA GLY A 162 -7.42 2.64 5.60
C GLY A 162 -8.43 1.86 4.75
N ASP A 163 -8.71 2.35 3.55
CA ASP A 163 -9.61 1.74 2.56
C ASP A 163 -8.90 0.81 1.56
N SER A 164 -7.56 0.76 1.59
CA SER A 164 -6.75 -0.15 0.80
C SER A 164 -6.69 -1.55 1.41
N ILE A 165 -6.61 -2.57 0.56
CA ILE A 165 -6.07 -3.88 0.94
C ILE A 165 -4.55 -3.72 1.15
N THR A 166 -4.03 -4.22 2.26
CA THR A 166 -2.60 -4.10 2.59
C THR A 166 -2.02 -5.42 3.05
N VAL A 167 -0.71 -5.60 2.85
CA VAL A 167 0.03 -6.80 3.26
C VAL A 167 1.26 -6.46 4.08
N ALA A 168 1.64 -7.36 4.98
CA ALA A 168 2.91 -7.32 5.71
C ALA A 168 3.63 -8.68 5.61
N PRO A 169 4.95 -8.72 5.35
CA PRO A 169 5.82 -7.56 5.10
C PRO A 169 5.60 -6.97 3.69
N ALA A 170 6.35 -5.92 3.31
CA ALA A 170 6.46 -5.50 1.92
C ALA A 170 6.99 -6.65 1.03
N GLN A 171 6.47 -6.77 -0.20
CA GLN A 171 6.70 -7.87 -1.13
C GLN A 171 7.53 -7.45 -2.35
N THR A 172 7.29 -6.25 -2.89
CA THR A 172 7.80 -5.85 -4.23
C THR A 172 8.97 -4.87 -4.20
N LEU A 173 9.57 -4.66 -3.02
CA LEU A 173 10.79 -3.86 -2.87
C LEU A 173 12.01 -4.75 -3.01
N THR A 174 13.00 -4.29 -3.78
CA THR A 174 14.36 -4.79 -3.63
C THR A 174 14.90 -4.39 -2.26
N ASP A 175 15.86 -5.14 -1.73
CA ASP A 175 16.52 -4.77 -0.47
C ASP A 175 17.11 -3.36 -0.54
N LYS A 176 17.65 -2.93 -1.68
CA LYS A 176 18.17 -1.56 -1.85
C LYS A 176 17.09 -0.49 -1.67
N GLU A 177 15.92 -0.67 -2.29
CA GLU A 177 14.80 0.27 -2.13
C GLU A 177 14.28 0.25 -0.70
N TYR A 178 14.19 -0.93 -0.08
CA TYR A 178 13.81 -1.06 1.33
C TYR A 178 14.77 -0.35 2.27
N GLN A 179 16.09 -0.52 2.10
CA GLN A 179 17.09 0.17 2.93
C GLN A 179 17.03 1.70 2.74
N GLN A 180 16.78 2.18 1.52
CA GLN A 180 16.59 3.62 1.28
C GLN A 180 15.35 4.16 2.01
N MET A 181 14.24 3.42 1.98
CA MET A 181 13.02 3.76 2.71
C MET A 181 13.21 3.72 4.22
N ARG A 182 13.91 2.69 4.72
CA ARG A 182 14.29 2.53 6.13
C ARG A 182 15.16 3.69 6.61
N ASP A 183 16.20 4.05 5.86
CA ASP A 183 17.07 5.18 6.20
C ASP A 183 16.29 6.50 6.22
N ALA A 184 15.41 6.73 5.23
CA ALA A 184 14.54 7.89 5.22
C ALA A 184 13.61 7.92 6.45
N ALA A 185 13.01 6.79 6.83
CA ALA A 185 12.15 6.68 8.00
C ALA A 185 12.89 7.01 9.31
N VAL A 186 14.13 6.56 9.44
CA VAL A 186 15.03 6.86 10.57
C VAL A 186 15.36 8.36 10.62
N ASP A 187 15.64 8.98 9.48
CA ASP A 187 15.94 10.41 9.41
C ASP A 187 14.69 11.27 9.72
N ILE A 188 13.52 10.86 9.23
CA ILE A 188 12.25 11.55 9.47
C ILE A 188 11.87 11.51 10.95
N ILE A 189 11.89 10.34 11.61
CA ILE A 189 11.49 10.24 13.02
C ILE A 189 12.39 11.08 13.94
N ARG A 190 13.69 11.18 13.60
CA ARG A 190 14.65 12.06 14.28
C ARG A 190 14.34 13.53 14.05
N GLU A 191 14.10 13.90 12.79
CA GLU A 191 13.90 15.30 12.41
C GLU A 191 12.61 15.89 13.00
N ILE A 192 11.55 15.09 13.10
CA ILE A 192 10.31 15.53 13.74
C ILE A 192 10.44 15.55 15.28
N GLY A 193 11.46 14.92 15.84
CA GLY A 193 11.72 14.93 17.28
C GLY A 193 10.83 13.96 18.05
N VAL A 194 10.46 12.83 17.47
CA VAL A 194 9.84 11.73 18.24
C VAL A 194 10.97 10.98 18.94
N ASP A 195 11.26 11.39 20.18
CA ASP A 195 12.38 10.85 20.97
C ASP A 195 12.01 9.60 21.80
N THR A 196 10.72 9.39 22.10
CA THR A 196 10.27 8.35 23.05
C THR A 196 8.96 7.70 22.64
N GLY A 197 8.95 6.90 21.58
CA GLY A 197 7.73 6.24 21.17
C GLY A 197 7.75 5.68 19.76
N GLY A 198 6.55 5.37 19.27
CA GLY A 198 6.32 4.88 17.92
C GLY A 198 5.65 5.91 17.02
N SER A 199 5.90 5.76 15.72
CA SER A 199 5.35 6.59 14.65
C SER A 199 5.13 5.75 13.39
N ASN A 200 4.10 6.08 12.64
CA ASN A 200 3.86 5.52 11.29
C ASN A 200 4.35 6.52 10.25
N ILE A 201 5.08 6.05 9.23
CA ILE A 201 5.61 6.89 8.14
C ILE A 201 5.18 6.28 6.81
N GLN A 202 4.61 7.10 5.93
CA GLN A 202 4.08 6.68 4.64
C GLN A 202 4.93 7.19 3.48
N PHE A 203 5.10 6.35 2.47
CA PHE A 203 5.92 6.59 1.29
C PHE A 203 5.15 6.21 0.03
N ALA A 204 5.41 6.93 -1.05
CA ALA A 204 5.05 6.48 -2.39
C ALA A 204 6.32 6.23 -3.22
N LEU A 205 6.32 5.15 -3.98
CA LEU A 205 7.43 4.74 -4.84
C LEU A 205 6.94 4.62 -6.29
N ASN A 206 7.57 5.36 -7.20
CA ASN A 206 7.29 5.26 -8.62
C ASN A 206 7.78 3.90 -9.16
N PRO A 207 6.89 3.04 -9.69
CA PRO A 207 7.30 1.74 -10.23
C PRO A 207 8.17 1.86 -11.49
N GLU A 208 8.17 2.99 -12.20
CA GLU A 208 8.92 3.15 -13.44
C GLU A 208 10.41 3.47 -13.23
N ASP A 209 10.72 4.33 -12.26
CA ASP A 209 12.08 4.87 -12.06
C ASP A 209 12.62 4.74 -10.62
N GLY A 210 11.82 4.19 -9.70
CA GLY A 210 12.19 4.03 -8.29
C GLY A 210 12.24 5.34 -7.50
N ARG A 211 11.69 6.45 -8.03
CA ARG A 211 11.59 7.71 -7.28
C ARG A 211 10.69 7.51 -6.07
N MET A 212 11.25 7.73 -4.88
CA MET A 212 10.52 7.69 -3.62
C MET A 212 10.15 9.09 -3.15
N VAL A 213 8.92 9.26 -2.68
CA VAL A 213 8.45 10.47 -2.00
C VAL A 213 7.88 10.10 -0.63
N ILE A 214 8.00 11.03 0.31
CA ILE A 214 7.42 10.91 1.65
C ILE A 214 6.03 11.53 1.59
N ILE A 215 5.02 10.83 2.08
CA ILE A 215 3.63 11.29 2.05
C ILE A 215 3.28 12.00 3.36
N GLU A 216 3.39 11.28 4.47
CA GLU A 216 3.14 11.83 5.80
C GLU A 216 3.85 11.04 6.89
N MET A 217 3.86 11.61 8.09
CA MET A 217 4.21 10.90 9.32
C MET A 217 3.15 11.17 10.39
N ASN A 218 2.73 10.11 11.07
CA ASN A 218 1.82 10.15 12.19
C ASN A 218 2.61 9.92 13.51
N PRO A 219 2.94 10.97 14.29
CA PRO A 219 3.79 10.91 15.50
C PRO A 219 3.04 10.33 16.71
N ARG A 220 2.38 9.19 16.52
CA ARG A 220 1.54 8.49 17.49
C ARG A 220 1.30 7.07 17.00
N VAL A 221 0.72 6.25 17.88
CA VAL A 221 0.09 4.99 17.45
C VAL A 221 -1.05 5.26 16.46
N SER A 222 -1.22 4.35 15.50
CA SER A 222 -2.21 4.41 14.43
C SER A 222 -2.99 3.09 14.32
N ARG A 223 -3.97 3.03 13.40
CA ARG A 223 -4.55 1.73 12.99
C ARG A 223 -3.47 0.80 12.43
N SER A 224 -2.55 1.33 11.63
CA SER A 224 -1.41 0.59 11.10
C SER A 224 -0.49 0.07 12.21
N SER A 225 -0.28 0.82 13.30
CA SER A 225 0.49 0.33 14.46
C SER A 225 -0.22 -0.84 15.15
N ALA A 226 -1.55 -0.81 15.23
CA ALA A 226 -2.33 -1.92 15.78
C ALA A 226 -2.24 -3.16 14.87
N LEU A 227 -2.38 -2.98 13.56
CA LEU A 227 -2.18 -4.02 12.55
C LEU A 227 -0.77 -4.62 12.67
N ALA A 228 0.27 -3.79 12.65
CA ALA A 228 1.66 -4.22 12.79
C ALA A 228 1.94 -4.95 14.11
N SER A 229 1.34 -4.51 15.22
CA SER A 229 1.47 -5.21 16.50
C SER A 229 0.87 -6.62 16.45
N LYS A 230 -0.23 -6.80 15.71
CA LYS A 230 -0.85 -8.11 15.49
C LYS A 230 -0.10 -8.95 14.46
N ALA A 231 0.44 -8.31 13.43
CA ALA A 231 1.21 -8.96 12.38
C ALA A 231 2.54 -9.53 12.89
N THR A 232 3.22 -8.82 13.80
CA THR A 232 4.57 -9.18 14.24
C THR A 232 4.61 -9.77 15.65
N GLY A 233 3.53 -9.59 16.42
CA GLY A 233 3.50 -9.89 17.84
C GLY A 233 4.26 -8.87 18.71
N PHE A 234 4.85 -7.82 18.11
CA PHE A 234 5.54 -6.76 18.83
C PHE A 234 4.54 -5.73 19.38
N PRO A 235 4.38 -5.56 20.71
CA PRO A 235 3.31 -4.73 21.28
C PRO A 235 3.68 -3.24 21.28
N ILE A 236 3.56 -2.56 20.13
CA ILE A 236 4.03 -1.18 19.91
C ILE A 236 3.52 -0.23 20.99
N ALA A 237 2.21 -0.19 21.25
CA ALA A 237 1.64 0.73 22.24
C ALA A 237 2.18 0.50 23.67
N LYS A 238 2.38 -0.77 24.06
CA LYS A 238 2.93 -1.14 25.37
C LYS A 238 4.37 -0.67 25.52
N ILE A 239 5.17 -0.85 24.48
CA ILE A 239 6.60 -0.49 24.49
C ILE A 239 6.74 1.03 24.40
N ALA A 240 5.99 1.70 23.51
CA ALA A 240 5.96 3.16 23.43
C ALA A 240 5.62 3.82 24.78
N ALA A 241 4.67 3.27 25.54
CA ALA A 241 4.35 3.76 26.89
C ALA A 241 5.52 3.60 27.88
N LYS A 242 6.31 2.53 27.77
CA LYS A 242 7.53 2.34 28.58
C LYS A 242 8.65 3.31 28.17
N LEU A 243 8.83 3.53 26.85
CA LEU A 243 9.79 4.51 26.34
C LEU A 243 9.46 5.92 26.83
N ALA A 244 8.17 6.28 26.86
CA ALA A 244 7.70 7.59 27.33
C ALA A 244 8.00 7.86 28.82
N ILE A 245 8.22 6.84 29.65
CA ILE A 245 8.63 6.98 31.05
C ILE A 245 10.15 6.81 31.26
N GLY A 246 10.93 6.82 30.17
CA GLY A 246 12.39 6.86 30.21
C GLY A 246 13.11 5.52 30.08
N LEU A 247 12.40 4.40 29.86
CA LEU A 247 13.06 3.14 29.50
C LEU A 247 13.61 3.22 28.07
N THR A 248 14.62 2.41 27.80
CA THR A 248 15.22 2.24 26.47
C THR A 248 14.88 0.88 25.90
N LEU A 249 14.96 0.71 24.57
CA LEU A 249 14.55 -0.50 23.88
C LEU A 249 15.33 -1.74 24.36
N ASP A 250 16.59 -1.58 24.73
CA ASP A 250 17.45 -2.63 25.27
C ASP A 250 17.08 -3.07 26.70
N GLU A 251 16.39 -2.22 27.47
CA GLU A 251 15.93 -2.50 28.84
C GLU A 251 14.58 -3.22 28.88
N ILE A 252 13.86 -3.25 27.76
CA ILE A 252 12.51 -3.81 27.68
C ILE A 252 12.62 -5.23 27.10
N PRO A 253 12.22 -6.29 27.82
CA PRO A 253 12.21 -7.64 27.27
C PRO A 253 11.12 -7.80 26.21
N ASN A 254 11.38 -8.61 25.19
CA ASN A 254 10.39 -9.05 24.22
C ASN A 254 9.37 -9.99 24.89
N ASP A 255 8.09 -9.63 24.82
CA ASP A 255 6.99 -10.36 25.48
C ASP A 255 6.84 -11.82 25.00
N ILE A 256 7.15 -12.09 23.73
CA ILE A 256 6.93 -13.40 23.10
C ILE A 256 8.11 -14.34 23.34
N THR A 257 9.31 -13.95 22.94
CA THR A 257 10.51 -14.80 23.07
C THR A 257 11.01 -14.83 24.51
N ARG A 258 10.80 -13.76 25.29
CA ARG A 258 11.28 -13.56 26.69
C ARG A 258 12.80 -13.61 26.89
N GLU A 259 13.55 -13.89 25.85
CA GLU A 259 15.02 -14.03 25.87
C GLU A 259 15.74 -12.88 25.18
N THR A 260 15.05 -12.16 24.28
CA THR A 260 15.61 -11.03 23.53
C THR A 260 15.06 -9.69 24.05
N PRO A 261 15.81 -8.57 23.93
CA PRO A 261 15.27 -7.24 24.20
C PRO A 261 14.26 -6.81 23.11
N ALA A 262 13.64 -5.65 23.30
CA ALA A 262 12.77 -5.00 22.31
C ALA A 262 13.55 -4.17 21.27
N SER A 263 14.87 -4.05 21.42
CA SER A 263 15.79 -3.42 20.47
C SER A 263 16.12 -4.33 19.27
N PHE A 264 15.09 -4.78 18.55
CA PHE A 264 15.22 -5.59 17.34
C PHE A 264 14.14 -5.24 16.31
N GLU A 265 14.39 -5.59 15.05
CA GLU A 265 13.40 -5.53 13.98
C GLU A 265 12.77 -6.93 13.81
N PRO A 266 11.44 -7.09 14.00
CA PRO A 266 10.77 -8.37 13.80
C PRO A 266 10.96 -8.92 12.38
N THR A 267 11.16 -10.24 12.29
CA THR A 267 11.11 -10.98 11.02
C THR A 267 10.00 -12.01 11.13
N ILE A 268 9.13 -12.08 10.13
CA ILE A 268 7.99 -13.01 10.08
C ILE A 268 8.17 -14.00 8.94
N ASP A 269 7.76 -15.25 9.15
CA ASP A 269 7.85 -16.38 8.22
C ASP A 269 6.48 -16.72 7.58
N TYR A 270 5.63 -15.71 7.51
CA TYR A 270 4.26 -15.72 6.98
C TYR A 270 3.92 -14.36 6.38
N VAL A 271 2.81 -14.32 5.63
CA VAL A 271 2.20 -13.11 5.06
C VAL A 271 0.94 -12.77 5.83
N VAL A 272 0.80 -11.51 6.19
CA VAL A 272 -0.39 -10.94 6.81
C VAL A 272 -1.14 -10.13 5.76
N THR A 273 -2.46 -10.30 5.67
CA THR A 273 -3.30 -9.51 4.76
C THR A 273 -4.39 -8.81 5.55
N LYS A 274 -4.57 -7.50 5.31
CA LYS A 274 -5.69 -6.70 5.81
C LYS A 274 -6.63 -6.38 4.66
N ILE A 275 -7.93 -6.59 4.86
CA ILE A 275 -8.99 -6.13 3.93
C ILE A 275 -9.96 -5.22 4.69
N PRO A 276 -10.30 -4.03 4.16
CA PRO A 276 -11.25 -3.12 4.78
C PRO A 276 -12.70 -3.54 4.59
N ARG A 277 -13.54 -3.29 5.61
CA ARG A 277 -14.98 -3.55 5.59
C ARG A 277 -15.74 -2.26 5.37
N PHE A 278 -16.62 -2.26 4.37
CA PHE A 278 -17.51 -1.14 4.03
C PHE A 278 -18.96 -1.47 4.35
N THR A 279 -19.83 -0.47 4.50
CA THR A 279 -21.29 -0.70 4.67
C THR A 279 -22.10 0.27 3.81
N PHE A 280 -21.79 0.36 2.52
CA PHE A 280 -22.46 1.28 1.59
C PHE A 280 -23.96 0.97 1.42
N GLU A 281 -24.39 -0.27 1.68
CA GLU A 281 -25.80 -0.65 1.70
C GLU A 281 -26.65 0.15 2.71
N LYS A 282 -26.01 0.73 3.73
CA LYS A 282 -26.66 1.61 4.71
C LYS A 282 -26.74 3.08 4.26
N PHE A 283 -26.06 3.44 3.17
CA PHE A 283 -25.91 4.80 2.65
C PHE A 283 -26.12 4.83 1.13
N PRO A 284 -27.35 4.60 0.63
CA PRO A 284 -27.62 4.41 -0.81
C PRO A 284 -27.32 5.66 -1.67
N GLU A 285 -27.29 6.85 -1.08
CA GLU A 285 -26.92 8.10 -1.75
C GLU A 285 -25.40 8.33 -1.79
N ALA A 286 -24.61 7.56 -1.04
CA ALA A 286 -23.17 7.69 -1.00
C ALA A 286 -22.53 6.94 -2.17
N GLU A 287 -21.61 7.59 -2.87
CA GLU A 287 -20.84 6.95 -3.93
C GLU A 287 -19.79 6.00 -3.34
N ALA A 288 -19.86 4.73 -3.76
CA ALA A 288 -18.96 3.64 -3.34
C ALA A 288 -17.58 3.65 -4.02
N VAL A 289 -17.16 4.79 -4.56
CA VAL A 289 -15.81 4.97 -5.10
C VAL A 289 -14.85 5.25 -3.96
N LEU A 290 -13.79 4.47 -3.87
CA LEU A 290 -12.72 4.67 -2.89
C LEU A 290 -11.82 5.81 -3.35
N THR A 291 -11.42 6.62 -2.38
CA THR A 291 -10.60 7.81 -2.57
C THR A 291 -9.60 7.87 -1.42
N THR A 292 -8.89 8.96 -1.26
CA THR A 292 -8.04 9.16 -0.08
C THR A 292 -8.84 9.58 1.16
N GLN A 293 -10.11 9.97 1.03
CA GLN A 293 -10.99 10.05 2.19
C GLN A 293 -11.48 8.63 2.54
N MET A 294 -11.13 8.16 3.74
CA MET A 294 -11.52 6.86 4.27
C MET A 294 -13.05 6.74 4.43
N LYS A 295 -13.62 5.62 3.98
CA LYS A 295 -15.06 5.27 4.03
C LYS A 295 -15.32 3.90 4.67
N SER A 296 -14.29 3.10 4.91
CA SER A 296 -14.39 1.83 5.62
C SER A 296 -14.79 2.04 7.09
N VAL A 297 -15.53 1.07 7.64
CA VAL A 297 -16.04 1.08 9.02
C VAL A 297 -15.32 0.08 9.92
N GLY A 298 -14.42 -0.72 9.35
CA GLY A 298 -13.64 -1.75 10.03
C GLY A 298 -12.68 -2.44 9.08
N GLU A 299 -11.99 -3.46 9.57
CA GLU A 299 -11.01 -4.23 8.81
C GLU A 299 -10.91 -5.66 9.36
N ALA A 300 -10.61 -6.62 8.49
CA ALA A 300 -10.26 -7.98 8.86
C ALA A 300 -8.77 -8.23 8.57
N MET A 301 -8.11 -8.99 9.43
CA MET A 301 -6.71 -9.39 9.28
C MET A 301 -6.62 -10.91 9.26
N SER A 302 -5.82 -11.44 8.34
CA SER A 302 -5.50 -12.86 8.24
C SER A 302 -3.99 -13.08 8.22
N ILE A 303 -3.58 -14.31 8.53
CA ILE A 303 -2.19 -14.77 8.46
C ILE A 303 -2.18 -16.04 7.62
N GLY A 304 -1.25 -16.17 6.69
CA GLY A 304 -1.02 -17.39 5.91
C GLY A 304 0.45 -17.54 5.56
N ARG A 305 0.93 -18.76 5.30
CA ARG A 305 2.34 -19.00 4.92
C ARG A 305 2.66 -18.50 3.52
N THR A 306 1.64 -18.26 2.70
CA THR A 306 1.74 -17.65 1.37
C THR A 306 0.76 -16.49 1.27
N PHE A 307 1.00 -15.60 0.30
CA PHE A 307 0.04 -14.53 -0.01
C PHE A 307 -1.33 -15.09 -0.34
N LYS A 308 -1.43 -16.10 -1.21
CA LYS A 308 -2.70 -16.72 -1.62
C LYS A 308 -3.49 -17.23 -0.41
N GLU A 309 -2.82 -17.93 0.52
CA GLU A 309 -3.45 -18.43 1.74
C GLU A 309 -3.98 -17.29 2.61
N SER A 310 -3.13 -16.29 2.86
CA SER A 310 -3.45 -15.12 3.67
C SER A 310 -4.61 -14.33 3.07
N PHE A 311 -4.52 -14.01 1.78
CA PHE A 311 -5.50 -13.23 1.03
C PHE A 311 -6.88 -13.91 1.00
N GLN A 312 -6.96 -15.21 0.66
CA GLN A 312 -8.24 -15.93 0.68
C GLN A 312 -8.82 -16.07 2.09
N LYS A 313 -7.99 -16.11 3.13
CA LYS A 313 -8.44 -16.03 4.53
C LYS A 313 -9.04 -14.68 4.86
N ALA A 314 -8.42 -13.59 4.42
CA ALA A 314 -8.95 -12.25 4.64
C ALA A 314 -10.30 -12.07 3.95
N LEU A 315 -10.43 -12.50 2.68
CA LEU A 315 -11.68 -12.38 1.91
C LEU A 315 -12.87 -13.01 2.64
N ARG A 316 -12.71 -14.25 3.14
CA ARG A 316 -13.80 -14.94 3.86
C ARG A 316 -14.03 -14.46 5.29
N SER A 317 -13.14 -13.62 5.83
CA SER A 317 -13.27 -13.02 7.17
C SER A 317 -13.98 -11.66 7.12
N MET A 318 -14.49 -11.25 5.97
CA MET A 318 -15.18 -9.97 5.79
C MET A 318 -16.65 -9.97 6.28
N GLU A 319 -17.17 -11.13 6.71
CA GLU A 319 -18.54 -11.27 7.24
C GLU A 319 -19.59 -10.67 6.27
N ASN A 320 -19.49 -11.04 4.99
CA ASN A 320 -20.32 -10.57 3.89
C ASN A 320 -20.83 -11.72 2.98
N ASP A 321 -20.85 -12.95 3.51
CA ASP A 321 -21.23 -14.17 2.79
C ASP A 321 -20.40 -14.49 1.52
N SER A 322 -19.23 -13.86 1.39
CA SER A 322 -18.18 -14.24 0.46
C SER A 322 -17.21 -15.22 1.11
N TYR A 323 -16.80 -16.25 0.36
CA TYR A 323 -15.94 -17.34 0.82
C TYR A 323 -14.73 -17.55 -0.09
N GLY A 324 -14.52 -16.66 -1.06
CA GLY A 324 -13.45 -16.69 -2.05
C GLY A 324 -13.57 -15.49 -3.01
N LEU A 325 -13.20 -15.70 -4.27
CA LEU A 325 -13.33 -14.69 -5.33
C LEU A 325 -14.63 -14.90 -6.12
N GLU A 326 -15.80 -14.82 -5.49
CA GLU A 326 -17.07 -15.07 -6.18
C GLU A 326 -17.23 -14.20 -7.46
N PRO A 327 -17.75 -14.77 -8.57
CA PRO A 327 -17.92 -14.03 -9.81
C PRO A 327 -19.10 -13.06 -9.74
N TYR A 328 -18.97 -11.92 -10.41
CA TYR A 328 -20.05 -10.96 -10.68
C TYR A 328 -20.68 -11.16 -12.06
N GLU A 329 -20.06 -11.96 -12.94
CA GLU A 329 -20.55 -12.31 -14.28
C GLU A 329 -20.91 -11.10 -15.15
N ASP A 330 -20.01 -10.11 -15.20
CA ASP A 330 -20.18 -8.90 -15.98
C ASP A 330 -19.51 -9.00 -17.37
N ASP A 331 -19.93 -8.20 -18.35
CA ASP A 331 -19.31 -8.20 -19.68
C ASP A 331 -17.88 -7.60 -19.65
N PRO A 332 -16.94 -8.06 -20.51
CA PRO A 332 -15.55 -7.62 -20.45
C PRO A 332 -15.36 -6.10 -20.53
N ASP A 333 -16.16 -5.41 -21.33
CA ASP A 333 -16.05 -3.96 -21.49
C ASP A 333 -16.56 -3.21 -20.26
N ARG A 334 -17.60 -3.73 -19.61
CA ARG A 334 -18.08 -3.20 -18.34
C ARG A 334 -17.11 -3.48 -17.20
N ILE A 335 -16.45 -4.64 -17.17
CA ILE A 335 -15.36 -4.92 -16.22
C ILE A 335 -14.24 -3.90 -16.37
N ARG A 336 -13.72 -3.67 -17.58
CA ARG A 336 -12.68 -2.65 -17.83
C ARG A 336 -13.05 -1.27 -17.31
N ARG A 337 -14.28 -0.82 -17.60
CA ARG A 337 -14.78 0.47 -17.11
C ARG A 337 -14.84 0.52 -15.58
N ARG A 338 -15.29 -0.56 -14.93
CA ARG A 338 -15.41 -0.64 -13.48
C ARG A 338 -14.05 -0.75 -12.79
N LEU A 339 -13.08 -1.48 -13.35
CA LEU A 339 -11.72 -1.60 -12.81
C LEU A 339 -11.00 -0.23 -12.68
N SER A 340 -11.28 0.70 -13.60
CA SER A 340 -10.71 2.06 -13.57
C SER A 340 -11.15 2.90 -12.36
N LYS A 341 -12.22 2.48 -11.67
CA LYS A 341 -12.72 3.13 -10.46
C LYS A 341 -12.46 2.21 -9.26
N PRO A 342 -11.63 2.63 -8.29
CA PRO A 342 -11.51 1.90 -7.04
C PRO A 342 -12.88 1.78 -6.35
N THR A 343 -13.35 0.55 -6.12
CA THR A 343 -14.56 0.25 -5.34
C THR A 343 -14.28 -0.97 -4.45
N PRO A 344 -15.07 -1.23 -3.40
CA PRO A 344 -14.92 -2.43 -2.57
C PRO A 344 -14.93 -3.74 -3.35
N GLU A 345 -15.65 -3.77 -4.47
CA GLU A 345 -15.79 -4.97 -5.32
C GLU A 345 -14.61 -5.15 -6.29
N ARG A 346 -13.68 -4.17 -6.40
CA ARG A 346 -12.63 -4.15 -7.43
C ARG A 346 -11.82 -5.43 -7.47
N ILE A 347 -11.53 -6.02 -6.31
CA ILE A 347 -10.74 -7.25 -6.24
C ILE A 347 -11.43 -8.47 -6.88
N TYR A 348 -12.77 -8.54 -6.78
CA TYR A 348 -13.57 -9.57 -7.44
C TYR A 348 -13.64 -9.32 -8.95
N LEU A 349 -13.69 -8.06 -9.37
CA LEU A 349 -13.65 -7.69 -10.79
C LEU A 349 -12.30 -8.01 -11.44
N ILE A 350 -11.20 -7.97 -10.69
CA ILE A 350 -9.89 -8.43 -11.16
C ILE A 350 -9.94 -9.94 -11.42
N ALA A 351 -10.52 -10.71 -10.51
CA ALA A 351 -10.71 -12.15 -10.72
C ALA A 351 -11.57 -12.44 -11.95
N ASP A 352 -12.68 -11.73 -12.14
CA ASP A 352 -13.53 -11.87 -13.34
C ASP A 352 -12.82 -11.46 -14.63
N ALA A 353 -12.01 -10.39 -14.59
CA ALA A 353 -11.18 -9.99 -15.72
C ALA A 353 -10.22 -11.12 -16.13
N LEU A 354 -9.57 -11.75 -15.15
CA LEU A 354 -8.65 -12.88 -15.37
C LEU A 354 -9.39 -14.11 -15.93
N ARG A 355 -10.57 -14.45 -15.40
CA ARG A 355 -11.43 -15.52 -15.94
C ARG A 355 -11.79 -15.30 -17.40
N GLN A 356 -11.95 -14.04 -17.81
CA GLN A 356 -12.28 -13.65 -19.18
C GLN A 356 -11.05 -13.47 -20.09
N GLY A 357 -9.85 -13.81 -19.61
CA GLY A 357 -8.61 -13.74 -20.38
C GLY A 357 -8.06 -12.33 -20.57
N ILE A 358 -8.52 -11.34 -19.78
CA ILE A 358 -7.88 -10.02 -19.73
C ILE A 358 -6.49 -10.19 -19.11
N SER A 359 -5.47 -9.66 -19.77
CA SER A 359 -4.09 -9.88 -19.36
C SER A 359 -3.74 -9.14 -18.06
N VAL A 360 -2.80 -9.71 -17.29
CA VAL A 360 -2.24 -9.07 -16.09
C VAL A 360 -1.72 -7.65 -16.38
N LYS A 361 -1.05 -7.49 -17.53
CA LYS A 361 -0.56 -6.19 -17.98
C LYS A 361 -1.69 -5.17 -18.15
N GLU A 362 -2.77 -5.56 -18.80
CA GLU A 362 -3.93 -4.68 -19.02
C GLU A 362 -4.62 -4.32 -17.70
N ILE A 363 -4.74 -5.27 -16.77
CA ILE A 363 -5.27 -5.00 -15.42
C ILE A 363 -4.37 -4.02 -14.67
N TYR A 364 -3.04 -4.18 -14.75
CA TYR A 364 -2.08 -3.24 -14.16
C TYR A 364 -2.23 -1.83 -14.76
N GLU A 365 -2.30 -1.71 -16.09
CA GLU A 365 -2.46 -0.42 -16.78
C GLU A 365 -3.76 0.31 -16.38
N ILE A 366 -4.81 -0.42 -15.98
CA ILE A 366 -6.09 0.17 -15.54
C ILE A 366 -6.09 0.48 -14.03
N THR A 367 -5.54 -0.41 -13.21
CA THR A 367 -5.73 -0.40 -11.75
C THR A 367 -4.54 0.13 -10.96
N PHE A 368 -3.34 0.10 -11.58
CA PHE A 368 -2.03 0.33 -10.97
C PHE A 368 -1.64 -0.65 -9.85
N ILE A 369 -2.40 -1.73 -9.63
CA ILE A 369 -2.06 -2.77 -8.66
C ILE A 369 -0.85 -3.55 -9.18
N ASP A 370 0.20 -3.69 -8.37
CA ASP A 370 1.45 -4.32 -8.81
C ASP A 370 1.19 -5.72 -9.44
N PRO A 371 1.80 -6.03 -10.61
CA PRO A 371 1.62 -7.30 -11.30
C PRO A 371 1.86 -8.53 -10.42
N TRP A 372 2.72 -8.44 -9.40
CA TRP A 372 2.96 -9.54 -8.47
C TRP A 372 1.67 -10.00 -7.77
N PHE A 373 0.82 -9.06 -7.33
CA PHE A 373 -0.46 -9.39 -6.70
C PHE A 373 -1.45 -9.96 -7.71
N ILE A 374 -1.50 -9.37 -8.91
CA ILE A 374 -2.42 -9.81 -9.97
C ILE A 374 -2.08 -11.23 -10.45
N GLU A 375 -0.80 -11.57 -10.63
CA GLU A 375 -0.38 -12.95 -10.98
C GLU A 375 -0.75 -13.94 -9.87
N ASN A 376 -0.61 -13.59 -8.59
CA ASN A 376 -1.05 -14.47 -7.51
C ASN A 376 -2.58 -14.69 -7.53
N ILE A 377 -3.36 -13.64 -7.83
CA ILE A 377 -4.82 -13.75 -7.98
C ILE A 377 -5.16 -14.62 -9.19
N LYS A 378 -4.42 -14.47 -10.29
CA LYS A 378 -4.55 -15.30 -11.49
C LYS A 378 -4.28 -16.76 -11.19
N GLU A 379 -3.24 -17.09 -10.43
CA GLU A 379 -3.00 -18.47 -10.01
C GLU A 379 -4.15 -19.04 -9.16
N ILE A 380 -4.81 -18.22 -8.32
CA ILE A 380 -6.02 -18.64 -7.60
C ILE A 380 -7.13 -18.95 -8.61
N VAL A 381 -7.41 -18.04 -9.54
CA VAL A 381 -8.45 -18.19 -10.57
C VAL A 381 -8.19 -19.42 -11.45
N GLU A 382 -6.97 -19.62 -11.95
CA GLU A 382 -6.60 -20.78 -12.77
C GLU A 382 -6.74 -22.11 -11.98
N PHE A 383 -6.57 -22.07 -10.66
CA PHE A 383 -6.79 -23.23 -9.81
C PHE A 383 -8.28 -23.56 -9.63
N GLU A 384 -9.19 -22.58 -9.75
CA GLU A 384 -10.64 -22.83 -9.73
C GLU A 384 -11.06 -23.77 -10.86
N ASP A 385 -10.47 -23.63 -12.06
CA ASP A 385 -10.71 -24.53 -13.19
C ASP A 385 -10.27 -25.98 -12.91
N ARG A 386 -9.20 -26.15 -12.13
CA ARG A 386 -8.79 -27.49 -11.66
C ARG A 386 -9.82 -28.05 -10.69
N LEU A 387 -10.34 -27.23 -9.78
CA LEU A 387 -11.35 -27.62 -8.80
C LEU A 387 -12.75 -27.87 -9.39
N ALA A 388 -13.03 -27.32 -10.58
CA ALA A 388 -14.28 -27.54 -11.32
C ALA A 388 -14.37 -28.93 -11.97
N LYS A 389 -13.29 -29.71 -12.00
CA LYS A 389 -13.30 -31.08 -12.55
C LYS A 389 -14.11 -32.04 -11.66
N PRO A 390 -14.66 -33.15 -12.21
CA PRO A 390 -15.40 -34.14 -11.42
C PRO A 390 -14.58 -34.71 -10.27
N VAL A 391 -15.23 -35.07 -9.16
CA VAL A 391 -14.57 -35.46 -7.91
C VAL A 391 -13.72 -36.70 -8.10
N ALA A 392 -14.21 -37.66 -8.88
CA ALA A 392 -13.50 -38.89 -9.19
C ALA A 392 -12.12 -38.63 -9.84
N SER A 393 -11.90 -37.44 -10.39
CA SER A 393 -10.63 -37.02 -11.00
C SER A 393 -9.72 -36.20 -10.09
N LEU A 394 -10.19 -35.83 -8.88
CA LEU A 394 -9.44 -35.01 -7.93
C LEU A 394 -8.80 -35.88 -6.86
N GLY A 395 -7.47 -35.95 -6.88
CA GLY A 395 -6.68 -36.69 -5.89
C GLY A 395 -6.44 -35.90 -4.59
N PRO A 396 -6.03 -36.59 -3.50
CA PRO A 396 -5.69 -35.96 -2.21
C PRO A 396 -4.68 -34.82 -2.31
N GLU A 397 -3.72 -34.91 -3.23
CA GLU A 397 -2.73 -33.85 -3.43
C GLU A 397 -3.35 -32.55 -3.98
N THR A 398 -4.34 -32.63 -4.87
CA THR A 398 -5.03 -31.43 -5.36
C THR A 398 -5.83 -30.74 -4.25
N LEU A 399 -6.37 -31.53 -3.31
CA LEU A 399 -7.03 -30.99 -2.12
C LEU A 399 -6.04 -30.30 -1.20
N ARG A 400 -4.89 -30.93 -0.93
CA ARG A 400 -3.82 -30.32 -0.13
C ARG A 400 -3.38 -28.98 -0.74
N GLU A 401 -3.07 -28.97 -2.05
CA GLU A 401 -2.71 -27.76 -2.78
C GLU A 401 -3.78 -26.66 -2.64
N ALA A 402 -5.07 -27.02 -2.75
CA ALA A 402 -6.16 -26.07 -2.57
C ALA A 402 -6.19 -25.47 -1.15
N LYS A 403 -5.99 -26.30 -0.12
CA LYS A 403 -5.94 -25.83 1.28
C LYS A 403 -4.71 -24.95 1.52
N GLU A 404 -3.56 -25.29 0.97
CA GLU A 404 -2.31 -24.50 1.03
C GLU A 404 -2.45 -23.15 0.30
N MET A 405 -3.27 -23.08 -0.75
CA MET A 405 -3.65 -21.83 -1.42
C MET A 405 -4.71 -21.03 -0.67
N GLY A 406 -5.32 -21.59 0.39
CA GLY A 406 -6.30 -20.91 1.24
C GLY A 406 -7.77 -21.10 0.86
N PHE A 407 -8.09 -22.00 -0.08
CA PHE A 407 -9.48 -22.27 -0.47
C PHE A 407 -10.31 -22.77 0.73
N SER A 408 -11.50 -22.19 0.88
CA SER A 408 -12.43 -22.57 1.95
C SER A 408 -13.24 -23.80 1.56
N ASP A 409 -13.74 -24.53 2.56
CA ASP A 409 -14.52 -25.75 2.26
C ASP A 409 -15.85 -25.43 1.57
N LYS A 410 -16.37 -24.21 1.76
CA LYS A 410 -17.56 -23.72 1.07
C LYS A 410 -17.33 -23.51 -0.43
N VAL A 411 -16.12 -23.20 -0.87
CA VAL A 411 -15.81 -23.16 -2.30
C VAL A 411 -15.96 -24.55 -2.92
N PHE A 412 -15.49 -25.59 -2.24
CA PHE A 412 -15.73 -26.98 -2.67
C PHE A 412 -17.22 -27.34 -2.68
N SER A 413 -18.04 -26.79 -1.77
CA SER A 413 -19.49 -27.08 -1.79
C SER A 413 -20.24 -26.49 -2.99
N ARG A 414 -19.65 -25.55 -3.73
CA ARG A 414 -20.28 -24.84 -4.86
C ARG A 414 -19.81 -25.35 -6.23
N THR A 415 -18.72 -26.10 -6.30
CA THR A 415 -18.30 -26.79 -7.52
C THR A 415 -19.06 -28.13 -7.66
N SER A 416 -19.00 -28.78 -8.83
CA SER A 416 -19.60 -30.11 -9.10
C SER A 416 -19.22 -31.21 -8.08
N TRP A 417 -18.24 -30.90 -7.23
CA TRP A 417 -17.92 -31.51 -5.94
C TRP A 417 -19.11 -31.98 -5.09
N PHE A 418 -20.12 -31.15 -4.90
CA PHE A 418 -21.14 -31.41 -3.87
C PHE A 418 -22.16 -32.47 -4.32
N SER A 419 -22.57 -32.45 -5.59
CA SER A 419 -23.56 -33.39 -6.11
C SER A 419 -23.06 -34.84 -6.16
N GLU A 420 -21.76 -35.06 -6.37
CA GLU A 420 -21.20 -36.42 -6.46
C GLU A 420 -20.84 -37.00 -5.08
N ILE A 421 -20.42 -36.17 -4.11
CA ILE A 421 -20.03 -36.65 -2.77
C ILE A 421 -21.22 -36.76 -1.83
N SER A 422 -22.26 -35.91 -1.93
CA SER A 422 -23.46 -36.04 -1.08
C SER A 422 -24.16 -37.38 -1.28
N ASP A 423 -24.05 -37.96 -2.48
CA ASP A 423 -24.60 -39.26 -2.83
C ASP A 423 -23.73 -40.44 -2.33
N ILE A 424 -22.44 -40.20 -2.03
CA ILE A 424 -21.48 -41.23 -1.61
C ILE A 424 -21.21 -41.20 -0.10
N LEU A 425 -21.20 -40.02 0.52
CA LEU A 425 -20.86 -39.80 1.93
C LEU A 425 -21.94 -38.96 2.60
N ALA A 426 -22.77 -39.60 3.41
CA ALA A 426 -23.83 -38.99 4.21
C ALA A 426 -23.29 -38.14 5.40
N SER A 427 -22.20 -37.39 5.21
CA SER A 427 -21.51 -36.65 6.28
C SER A 427 -21.25 -35.18 5.89
N PRO A 428 -21.39 -34.22 6.84
CA PRO A 428 -21.16 -32.81 6.57
C PRO A 428 -19.70 -32.49 6.24
N ILE A 429 -19.53 -31.41 5.46
CA ILE A 429 -18.31 -30.83 4.87
C ILE A 429 -17.02 -30.91 5.73
N GLN A 430 -17.14 -30.86 7.06
CA GLN A 430 -16.00 -30.89 7.99
C GLN A 430 -15.19 -32.20 8.00
N TYR A 431 -15.76 -33.32 7.55
CA TYR A 431 -15.14 -34.63 7.72
C TYR A 431 -14.26 -35.09 6.53
N LEU A 432 -14.37 -34.45 5.37
CA LEU A 432 -13.71 -34.91 4.15
C LEU A 432 -12.19 -34.73 4.16
N PRO A 433 -11.61 -33.57 4.53
CA PRO A 433 -10.17 -33.44 4.70
C PRO A 433 -9.63 -34.39 5.79
N SER A 434 -10.36 -34.56 6.90
CA SER A 434 -9.94 -35.45 7.98
C SER A 434 -9.91 -36.93 7.57
N ASP A 435 -10.77 -37.37 6.65
CA ASP A 435 -10.81 -38.77 6.18
C ASP A 435 -9.60 -39.13 5.29
N ILE A 436 -8.91 -38.13 4.74
CA ILE A 436 -7.69 -38.28 3.94
C ILE A 436 -6.43 -37.75 4.65
N GLY A 437 -6.54 -37.35 5.92
CA GLY A 437 -5.44 -36.84 6.73
C GLY A 437 -4.95 -35.44 6.36
N ILE A 438 -5.85 -34.56 5.91
CA ILE A 438 -5.60 -33.15 5.53
C ILE A 438 -6.27 -32.20 6.51
#